data_AF-A0A9D4Q616-F1
#
_entry.id   AF-A0A9D4Q616-F1
#
_cell.length_a   1.000
_cell.length_b   1.000
_cell.length_c   1.000
_cell.angle_alpha   90.00
_cell.angle_beta   90.00
_cell.angle_gamma   90.00
#
_symmetry.space_group_name_H-M   'P 1'
#
loop_
_entity.id
_entity.type
_entity.pdbx_description
1 polymer ?
#
loop_
_entity_poly.entity_id
_entity_poly.type
_entity_poly.pdbx_seq_one_letter_code
_entity_poly.pdbx_strand_id
1 'polypeptide(L)'
;MAVGFLLASLSLLALNHGDSILLGGASVLFGLTGGSIMILFSVLIVEYFGLKKLPMAIGIHCLVNGLSALPRPLIIGYYRDRGSSYAGMYVMLAAVSLTTSLLWAIECFMKWRAEKVTTRVNEKAPSVSEKAASET
;
A
#
# COMPACT_ATOMS: atom_id res chain seq x y z
N MET A 1 -0.65 0.33 5.40
CA MET A 1 -0.44 0.45 3.94
C MET A 1 -0.77 1.85 3.43
N ALA A 2 -2.01 2.31 3.49
CA ALA A 2 -2.43 3.61 2.94
C ALA A 2 -1.62 4.83 3.46
N VAL A 3 -1.44 4.94 4.78
CA VAL A 3 -0.65 6.02 5.43
C VAL A 3 0.81 6.01 4.96
N GLY A 4 1.37 4.83 4.71
CA GLY A 4 2.71 4.69 4.16
C GLY A 4 2.80 5.32 2.76
N PHE A 5 1.90 4.95 1.85
CA PHE A 5 1.91 5.53 0.49
C PHE A 5 1.67 7.06 0.45
N LEU A 6 0.94 7.62 1.43
CA LEU A 6 0.79 9.07 1.58
C LEU A 6 2.11 9.73 2.01
N LEU A 7 2.79 9.16 3.00
CA LEU A 7 4.11 9.63 3.45
C LEU A 7 5.17 9.53 2.34
N ALA A 8 5.16 8.44 1.56
CA ALA A 8 6.03 8.28 0.40
C ALA A 8 5.74 9.32 -0.70
N SER A 9 4.47 9.62 -0.99
CA SER A 9 4.09 10.62 -2.00
C SER A 9 4.53 12.03 -1.58
N LEU A 10 4.38 12.36 -0.30
CA LEU A 10 4.86 13.63 0.26
C LEU A 10 6.39 13.75 0.22
N SER A 11 7.09 12.65 0.50
CA SER A 11 8.55 12.57 0.43
C SER A 11 9.08 12.81 -1.00
N LEU A 12 8.40 12.26 -2.02
CA LEU A 12 8.76 12.45 -3.43
C LEU A 12 8.51 13.87 -3.94
N LEU A 13 7.49 14.56 -3.42
CA LEU A 13 7.24 15.98 -3.72
C LEU A 13 8.26 16.90 -3.06
N ALA A 14 8.71 16.57 -1.84
CA ALA A 14 9.76 17.31 -1.14
C ALA A 14 11.12 17.25 -1.86
N LEU A 15 11.37 16.16 -2.60
CA LEU A 15 12.57 15.99 -3.44
C LEU A 15 12.68 17.03 -4.58
N ASN A 16 11.59 17.70 -4.94
CA ASN A 16 11.59 18.74 -5.99
C ASN A 16 12.17 20.09 -5.52
N HIS A 17 12.37 20.31 -4.21
CA HIS A 17 12.82 21.60 -3.68
C HIS A 17 14.34 21.83 -3.68
N GLY A 18 15.16 20.87 -4.13
CA GLY A 18 16.57 21.12 -4.46
C GLY A 18 17.58 21.18 -3.30
N ASP A 19 17.13 21.11 -2.03
CA ASP A 19 18.07 21.13 -0.90
C ASP A 19 18.68 19.74 -0.61
N SER A 20 20.01 19.69 -0.50
CA SER A 20 20.78 18.47 -0.22
C SER A 20 20.37 17.76 1.08
N ILE A 21 19.91 18.53 2.08
CA ILE A 21 19.45 18.01 3.38
C ILE A 21 18.06 17.36 3.25
N LEU A 22 17.18 17.95 2.45
CA LEU A 22 15.83 17.39 2.19
C LEU A 22 15.91 16.07 1.45
N LEU A 23 16.91 15.90 0.57
CA LEU A 23 17.13 14.67 -0.19
C LEU A 23 17.52 13.47 0.70
N GLY A 24 18.33 13.73 1.73
CA GLY A 24 18.68 12.74 2.74
C GLY A 24 17.47 12.33 3.59
N GLY A 25 16.71 13.30 4.09
CA GLY A 25 15.49 13.05 4.86
C GLY A 25 14.43 12.28 4.06
N ALA A 26 14.24 12.65 2.79
CA ALA A 26 13.28 12.00 1.90
C ALA A 26 13.64 10.52 1.65
N SER A 27 14.92 10.22 1.48
CA SER A 27 15.42 8.85 1.27
C SER A 27 15.19 7.95 2.50
N VAL A 28 15.42 8.49 3.70
CA VAL A 28 15.17 7.76 4.95
C VAL A 28 13.68 7.50 5.14
N LEU A 29 12.83 8.50 4.91
CA LEU A 29 11.37 8.36 5.00
C LEU A 29 10.83 7.36 3.97
N PHE A 30 11.37 7.39 2.75
CA PHE A 30 11.01 6.44 1.70
C PHE A 30 11.41 5.01 2.07
N GLY A 31 12.62 4.81 2.61
CA GLY A 31 13.09 3.50 3.08
C GLY A 31 12.26 2.96 4.24
N LEU A 32 11.95 3.79 5.24
CA LEU A 32 11.12 3.42 6.39
C LEU A 32 9.72 2.99 5.95
N THR A 33 9.13 3.76 5.04
CA THR A 33 7.82 3.48 4.47
C THR A 33 7.82 2.19 3.66
N GLY A 34 8.81 2.00 2.79
CA GLY A 34 8.96 0.79 1.97
C GLY A 34 9.13 -0.46 2.81
N GLY A 35 9.94 -0.39 3.89
CA GLY A 35 10.11 -1.49 4.84
C GLY A 35 8.81 -1.85 5.55
N SER A 36 8.04 -0.85 5.99
CA SER A 36 6.73 -1.08 6.62
C SER A 36 5.76 -1.78 5.67
N ILE A 37 5.71 -1.36 4.40
CA ILE A 37 4.87 -1.99 3.37
C ILE A 37 5.25 -3.45 3.14
N MET A 38 6.55 -3.76 3.03
CA MET A 38 7.00 -5.14 2.85
C MET A 38 6.54 -6.08 3.97
N ILE A 39 6.64 -5.63 5.22
CA ILE A 39 6.22 -6.43 6.38
C ILE A 39 4.71 -6.63 6.36
N LEU A 40 3.95 -5.55 6.18
CA LEU A 40 2.48 -5.59 6.10
C LEU A 40 2.00 -6.49 4.95
N PHE A 41 2.70 -6.50 3.82
CA PHE A 41 2.34 -7.30 2.66
C PHE A 41 2.44 -8.80 2.97
N SER A 42 3.52 -9.21 3.66
CA SER A 42 3.71 -10.59 4.10
C SER A 42 2.56 -11.05 5.02
N VAL A 43 2.19 -10.23 6.00
CA VAL A 43 1.07 -10.51 6.92
C VAL A 43 -0.25 -10.66 6.16
N LEU A 44 -0.51 -9.75 5.22
CA LEU A 44 -1.70 -9.79 4.36
C LEU A 44 -1.80 -11.08 3.55
N ILE A 45 -0.71 -11.54 2.92
CA ILE A 45 -0.76 -12.80 2.15
C ILE A 45 -1.08 -13.98 3.08
N VAL A 46 -0.50 -14.00 4.30
CA VAL A 46 -0.81 -15.04 5.29
C VAL A 46 -2.29 -15.06 5.64
N GLU A 47 -2.92 -13.89 5.87
CA GLU A 47 -4.35 -13.79 6.19
C GLU A 47 -5.26 -14.27 5.05
N TYR A 48 -4.95 -13.90 3.80
CA TYR A 48 -5.81 -14.20 2.66
C TYR A 48 -5.67 -15.62 2.12
N PHE A 49 -4.44 -16.16 2.05
CA PHE A 49 -4.17 -17.45 1.40
C PHE A 49 -3.88 -18.58 2.38
N GLY A 50 -3.69 -18.27 3.67
CA GLY A 50 -3.20 -19.20 4.67
C GLY A 50 -1.75 -19.65 4.40
N LEU A 51 -1.15 -20.31 5.40
CA LEU A 51 0.26 -20.73 5.34
C LEU A 51 0.59 -21.68 4.18
N LYS A 52 -0.39 -22.45 3.70
CA LYS A 52 -0.18 -23.54 2.74
C LYS A 52 0.06 -23.07 1.30
N LYS A 53 -0.42 -21.88 0.93
CA LYS A 53 -0.26 -21.28 -0.42
C LYS A 53 0.63 -20.03 -0.42
N LEU A 54 1.15 -19.64 0.74
CA LEU A 54 2.04 -18.49 0.92
C LEU A 54 3.25 -18.47 -0.03
N PRO A 55 4.04 -19.55 -0.18
CA PRO A 55 5.26 -19.49 -1.00
C PRO A 55 4.94 -19.33 -2.49
N MET A 56 3.83 -19.93 -2.94
CA MET A 56 3.36 -19.83 -4.33
C MET A 56 2.91 -18.39 -4.66
N ALA A 57 2.16 -17.76 -3.76
CA ALA A 57 1.71 -16.39 -3.92
C ALA A 57 2.89 -15.40 -3.94
N ILE A 58 3.85 -15.56 -3.02
CA ILE A 58 5.07 -14.75 -2.98
C ILE A 58 5.91 -14.96 -4.25
N GLY A 59 6.04 -16.21 -4.72
CA GLY A 59 6.77 -16.51 -5.96
C GLY A 59 6.17 -15.82 -7.19
N ILE A 60 4.85 -15.88 -7.36
CA ILE A 60 4.15 -15.17 -8.45
C ILE A 60 4.31 -13.65 -8.30
N HIS A 61 4.19 -13.13 -7.07
CA HIS A 61 4.41 -11.71 -6.79
C HIS A 61 5.82 -11.26 -7.20
N CYS A 62 6.85 -12.05 -6.85
CA CYS A 62 8.23 -11.78 -7.24
C CYS A 62 8.43 -11.84 -8.75
N LEU A 63 7.80 -12.77 -9.45
CA LEU A 63 7.84 -12.85 -10.92
C LEU A 63 7.23 -11.60 -11.57
N VAL A 64 6.05 -11.19 -11.13
CA VAL A 64 5.38 -9.98 -11.65
C VAL A 64 6.20 -8.73 -11.32
N ASN A 65 6.76 -8.63 -10.12
CA ASN A 65 7.61 -7.50 -9.73
C ASN A 65 8.91 -7.46 -10.54
N GLY A 66 9.54 -8.61 -10.79
CA GLY A 66 10.73 -8.74 -11.63
C GLY A 66 10.45 -8.37 -13.09
N LEU A 67 9.34 -8.85 -13.66
CA LEU A 67 8.92 -8.48 -15.02
C LEU A 67 8.63 -6.98 -15.13
N SER A 68 8.01 -6.40 -14.10
CA SER A 68 7.77 -4.96 -13.99
C SER A 68 9.03 -4.14 -13.68
N ALA A 69 10.13 -4.79 -13.26
CA ALA A 69 11.41 -4.13 -13.02
C ALA A 69 12.25 -3.98 -14.30
N LEU A 70 12.03 -4.82 -15.32
CA LEU A 70 12.73 -4.72 -16.62
C LEU A 70 12.49 -3.40 -17.39
N PRO A 71 11.26 -2.85 -17.46
CA PRO A 71 11.04 -1.58 -18.17
C PRO A 71 11.51 -0.34 -17.39
N ARG A 72 11.62 -0.43 -16.05
CA ARG A 72 12.06 0.70 -15.20
C ARG A 72 13.41 1.32 -15.61
N PRO A 73 14.50 0.55 -15.80
CA PRO A 73 15.79 1.11 -16.21
C PRO A 73 15.78 1.66 -17.65
N LEU A 74 14.95 1.11 -18.55
CA LEU A 74 14.82 1.64 -19.92
C LEU A 74 14.13 3.01 -19.94
N ILE A 75 13.07 3.17 -19.13
CA ILE A 75 12.36 4.44 -18.96
C ILE A 75 13.28 5.49 -18.33
N ILE A 76 14.04 5.10 -17.28
CA ILE A 76 15.05 5.95 -16.64
C ILE A 76 16.17 6.32 -17.61
N GLY A 77 16.64 5.40 -18.44
CA GLY A 77 17.63 5.66 -19.48
C GLY A 77 17.13 6.66 -20.52
N TYR A 78 15.91 6.49 -21.02
CA TYR A 78 15.31 7.40 -22.00
C TYR A 78 15.17 8.84 -21.47
N TYR A 79 14.78 9.00 -20.21
CA TYR A 79 14.62 10.30 -19.58
C TYR A 79 15.97 10.95 -19.23
N ARG A 80 16.97 10.12 -18.88
CA ARG A 80 18.36 10.58 -18.64
C ARG A 80 19.06 11.05 -19.91
N ASP A 81 18.78 10.41 -21.04
CA ASP A 81 19.44 10.72 -22.32
C ASP A 81 18.80 11.91 -23.06
N ARG A 82 17.55 12.29 -22.73
CA ARG A 82 16.84 13.43 -23.35
C ARG A 82 16.49 14.59 -22.40
N GLY A 83 16.54 14.39 -21.09
CA GLY A 83 15.98 15.31 -20.12
C GLY A 83 17.04 15.99 -19.25
N SER A 84 17.28 17.28 -19.49
CA SER A 84 18.00 18.16 -18.57
C SER A 84 17.29 18.35 -17.21
N SER A 85 16.13 17.73 -16.96
CA SER A 85 15.36 17.88 -15.72
C SER A 85 14.65 16.59 -15.30
N TYR A 86 14.99 16.09 -14.11
CA TYR A 86 14.39 14.89 -13.48
C TYR A 86 13.01 15.15 -12.86
N ALA A 87 12.54 16.41 -12.82
CA ALA A 87 11.31 16.80 -12.13
C ALA A 87 10.08 16.02 -12.63
N GLY A 88 9.97 15.78 -13.94
CA GLY A 88 8.82 15.05 -14.51
C GLY A 88 8.75 13.59 -14.06
N MET A 89 9.88 12.91 -13.84
CA MET A 89 9.89 11.54 -13.34
C MET A 89 9.42 11.45 -11.89
N TYR A 90 9.86 12.39 -11.04
CA TYR A 90 9.43 12.43 -9.65
C TYR A 90 7.93 12.73 -9.53
N VAL A 91 7.39 13.61 -10.38
CA VAL A 91 5.94 13.88 -10.43
C VAL A 91 5.15 12.66 -10.87
N MET A 92 5.59 11.94 -11.92
CA MET A 92 4.93 10.70 -12.34
C MET A 92 4.98 9.62 -11.24
N LEU A 93 6.13 9.47 -10.57
CA LEU A 93 6.30 8.51 -9.48
C LEU A 93 5.42 8.85 -8.27
N ALA A 94 5.29 10.14 -7.94
CA ALA A 94 4.38 10.63 -6.93
C ALA A 94 2.91 10.38 -7.31
N ALA A 95 2.53 10.58 -8.57
CA ALA A 95 1.17 10.30 -9.05
C ALA A 95 0.78 8.81 -8.97
N VAL A 96 1.70 7.91 -9.33
CA VAL A 96 1.50 6.45 -9.20
C VAL A 96 1.38 6.06 -7.73
N SER A 97 2.20 6.67 -6.87
CA SER A 97 2.17 6.45 -5.42
C SER A 97 0.87 6.94 -4.78
N LEU A 98 0.35 8.10 -5.21
CA LEU A 98 -0.96 8.61 -4.80
C LEU A 98 -2.09 7.69 -5.24
N THR A 99 -2.08 7.22 -6.50
CA THR A 99 -3.11 6.30 -7.01
C THR A 99 -3.11 4.99 -6.21
N THR A 100 -1.92 4.47 -5.90
CA THR A 100 -1.75 3.27 -5.06
C THR A 100 -2.26 3.51 -3.64
N SER A 101 -2.01 4.70 -3.07
CA SER A 101 -2.55 5.09 -1.77
C SER A 101 -4.08 5.10 -1.76
N LEU A 102 -4.71 5.66 -2.80
CA LEU A 102 -6.16 5.70 -2.93
C LEU A 102 -6.76 4.29 -3.00
N LEU A 103 -6.17 3.38 -3.79
CA LEU A 103 -6.60 1.99 -3.85
C LEU A 103 -6.57 1.32 -2.48
N TRP A 104 -5.48 1.49 -1.71
CA TRP A 104 -5.39 0.95 -0.35
C TRP A 104 -6.33 1.64 0.65
N ALA A 105 -6.59 2.94 0.49
CA ALA A 105 -7.56 3.64 1.31
C ALA A 105 -8.98 3.10 1.09
N ILE A 106 -9.33 2.77 -0.17
CA ILE A 106 -10.59 2.12 -0.52
C ILE A 106 -10.68 0.73 0.12
N GLU A 107 -9.64 -0.10 0.03
CA GLU A 107 -9.59 -1.42 0.68
C GLU A 107 -9.76 -1.33 2.21
N CYS A 108 -9.06 -0.41 2.87
CA CYS A 108 -9.25 -0.15 4.30
C CYS A 108 -10.68 0.29 4.62
N PHE A 109 -11.26 1.14 3.78
CA PHE A 109 -12.64 1.60 3.96
C PHE A 109 -13.66 0.47 3.78
N MET A 110 -13.43 -0.43 2.82
CA MET A 110 -14.25 -1.62 2.61
C MET A 110 -14.17 -2.59 3.80
N LYS A 111 -12.95 -2.87 4.30
CA LYS A 111 -12.75 -3.70 5.50
C LYS A 111 -13.42 -3.10 6.74
N TRP A 112 -13.27 -1.80 6.96
CA TRP A 112 -13.93 -1.09 8.07
C TRP A 112 -15.46 -1.15 7.98
N ARG A 113 -16.02 -1.05 6.76
CA ARG A 113 -17.46 -1.23 6.56
C ARG A 113 -17.91 -2.66 6.85
N ALA A 114 -17.13 -3.66 6.41
CA ALA A 114 -17.44 -5.07 6.65
C ALA A 114 -17.44 -5.41 8.15
N GLU A 115 -16.44 -4.93 8.92
CA GLU A 115 -16.41 -5.11 10.38
C GLU A 115 -17.63 -4.51 11.06
N LYS A 116 -18.02 -3.28 10.70
CA LYS A 116 -19.21 -2.64 11.28
C LYS A 116 -20.49 -3.42 11.02
N VAL A 117 -20.65 -4.02 9.85
CA VAL A 117 -21.82 -4.86 9.55
C VAL A 117 -21.81 -6.11 10.42
N THR A 118 -20.67 -6.79 10.57
CA THR A 118 -20.54 -7.98 11.41
C THR A 118 -20.78 -7.69 12.89
N THR A 119 -20.26 -6.58 13.43
CA THR A 119 -20.50 -6.17 14.82
C THR A 119 -21.98 -5.85 15.07
N ARG A 120 -22.66 -5.17 14.12
CA ARG A 120 -24.10 -4.88 14.23
C ARG A 120 -24.96 -6.15 14.22
N VAL A 121 -24.56 -7.16 13.45
CA VAL A 121 -25.24 -8.46 13.40
C VAL A 121 -25.03 -9.24 14.70
N ASN A 122 -23.78 -9.28 15.21
CA ASN A 122 -23.46 -9.98 16.46
C ASN A 122 -24.04 -9.28 17.70
N GLU A 123 -24.22 -7.97 17.70
CA GLU A 123 -24.90 -7.25 18.79
C GLU A 123 -26.42 -7.51 18.80
N LYS A 124 -27.02 -7.76 17.63
CA LYS A 124 -28.44 -8.11 17.53
C LYS A 124 -28.74 -9.55 17.95
N ALA A 125 -27.84 -10.49 17.69
CA ALA A 125 -28.01 -11.92 17.96
C ALA A 125 -28.29 -12.29 19.45
N PRO A 126 -27.57 -11.77 20.46
CA PRO A 126 -27.81 -12.12 21.86
C PRO A 126 -29.16 -11.58 22.37
N SER A 127 -29.61 -10.42 21.88
CA SER A 127 -30.89 -9.82 22.29
C SER A 127 -32.14 -10.58 21.79
N VAL A 128 -32.01 -11.35 20.71
CA VAL A 128 -33.10 -12.18 20.16
C VAL A 128 -33.17 -13.53 20.89
N SER A 129 -32.01 -14.11 21.23
CA SER A 129 -31.91 -15.33 22.03
C SER A 129 -32.47 -15.15 23.44
N GLU A 130 -32.22 -14.00 24.07
CA GLU A 130 -32.65 -13.74 25.45
C GLU A 130 -34.16 -13.42 25.55
N LYS A 131 -34.73 -12.77 24.52
CA LYS A 131 -36.19 -12.60 24.43
C LYS A 131 -36.93 -13.92 24.20
N ALA A 132 -36.42 -14.78 23.33
CA ALA A 132 -37.02 -16.09 23.06
C ALA A 132 -37.02 -17.05 24.26
N ALA A 133 -36.07 -16.91 25.18
CA ALA A 133 -36.02 -17.70 26.41
C ALA A 133 -36.90 -17.16 27.56
N SER A 134 -37.39 -15.92 27.45
CA SER A 134 -38.26 -15.30 28.46
C SER A 134 -39.77 -15.45 28.17
N GLU A 135 -40.13 -15.89 26.97
CA GLU A 135 -41.52 -16.10 26.52
C GLU A 135 -41.96 -17.58 26.55
N THR A 136 -41.09 -18.51 27.01
CA THR A 136 -41.39 -19.93 27.26
C THR A 136 -41.39 -20.26 28.73
#